data_AF-M6HRQ1-F1
#
_entry.id   AF-M6HRQ1-F1
#
_cell.length_a   1.000
_cell.length_b   1.000
_cell.length_c   1.000
_cell.angle_alpha   90.00
_cell.angle_beta   90.00
_cell.angle_gamma   90.00
#
_symmetry.space_group_name_H-M   'P 1'
#
loop_
_entity.id
_entity.type
_entity.pdbx_description
1 polymer ?
#
loop_
_entity_poly.entity_id
_entity_poly.type
_entity_poly.pdbx_seq_one_letter_code
_entity_poly.pdbx_strand_id
1 'polypeptide(L)'
;MIPSRVQKAIDYVDRKNNGLIWLDEVVVAISSPEFGKDKVADLIYYDQKRRYMEIRAMNQVRHVFIRKELESDSAWIQTTLDYLDNVSAKKPEFSALADTLRRFQNE
;
A
#
# COMPACT_ATOMS: atom_id res chain seq x y z
N MET A 1 -10.41 -15.56 1.46
CA MET A 1 -9.69 -15.44 2.76
C MET A 1 -8.21 -15.34 2.46
N ILE A 2 -7.49 -14.36 3.03
CA ILE A 2 -6.04 -14.22 2.83
C ILE A 2 -5.31 -15.34 3.60
N PRO A 3 -4.44 -16.15 2.97
CA PRO A 3 -3.64 -17.16 3.67
C PRO A 3 -2.73 -16.52 4.73
N SER A 4 -2.52 -17.21 5.86
CA SER A 4 -1.72 -16.66 6.98
C SER A 4 -0.30 -16.25 6.59
N ARG A 5 0.33 -16.95 5.63
CA ARG A 5 1.66 -16.59 5.11
C ARG A 5 1.62 -15.25 4.37
N VAL A 6 0.61 -15.01 3.54
CA VAL A 6 0.40 -13.75 2.82
C VAL A 6 0.07 -12.63 3.82
N GLN A 7 -0.78 -12.91 4.81
CA GLN A 7 -1.11 -11.96 5.87
C GLN A 7 0.14 -11.48 6.63
N LYS A 8 1.03 -12.40 7.03
CA LYS A 8 2.29 -12.05 7.71
C LYS A 8 3.19 -11.13 6.87
N ALA A 9 3.24 -11.34 5.56
CA ALA A 9 4.00 -10.50 4.65
C ALA A 9 3.37 -9.11 4.50
N ILE A 10 2.04 -9.04 4.40
CA ILE A 10 1.30 -7.76 4.40
C ILE A 10 1.60 -6.99 5.69
N ASP A 11 1.45 -7.63 6.86
CA ASP A 11 1.69 -6.98 8.16
C ASP A 11 3.13 -6.53 8.35
N TYR A 12 4.08 -7.20 7.70
CA TYR A 12 5.48 -6.78 7.68
C TYR A 12 5.68 -5.52 6.84
N VAL A 13 5.17 -5.51 5.60
CA VAL A 13 5.31 -4.37 4.67
C VAL A 13 4.56 -3.14 5.19
N ASP A 14 3.36 -3.34 5.72
CA ASP A 14 2.53 -2.31 6.37
C ASP A 14 3.30 -1.57 7.47
N ARG A 15 3.89 -2.32 8.42
CA ARG A 15 4.67 -1.73 9.52
C ARG A 15 5.95 -1.06 9.04
N LYS A 16 6.62 -1.64 8.04
CA LYS A 16 7.89 -1.13 7.51
C LYS A 16 7.70 0.19 6.76
N ASN A 17 6.57 0.40 6.11
CA ASN A 17 6.33 1.51 5.19
C ASN A 17 5.22 2.44 5.68
N ASN A 18 5.05 2.56 7.00
CA ASN A 18 4.08 3.46 7.63
C ASN A 18 2.66 3.33 7.03
N GLY A 19 2.13 2.11 6.94
CA GLY A 19 0.78 1.88 6.41
C GLY A 19 0.68 1.69 4.89
N LEU A 20 1.76 1.95 4.14
CA LEU A 20 1.82 1.71 2.69
C LEU A 20 2.19 0.26 2.39
N ILE A 21 1.28 -0.47 1.75
CA ILE A 21 1.45 -1.88 1.42
C ILE A 21 1.84 -2.00 -0.06
N TRP A 22 3.14 -1.83 -0.34
CA TRP A 22 3.70 -1.99 -1.68
C TRP A 22 3.63 -3.45 -2.14
N LEU A 23 2.93 -3.72 -3.23
CA LEU A 23 2.60 -5.08 -3.64
C LEU A 23 3.83 -5.92 -3.99
N ASP A 24 4.82 -5.33 -4.65
CA ASP A 24 6.10 -5.98 -4.97
C ASP A 24 6.89 -6.36 -3.71
N GLU A 25 6.89 -5.52 -2.69
CA GLU A 25 7.52 -5.84 -1.40
C GLU A 25 6.79 -6.98 -0.68
N VAL A 26 5.47 -7.06 -0.80
CA VAL A 26 4.70 -8.19 -0.24
C VAL A 26 5.10 -9.49 -0.95
N VAL A 27 5.17 -9.49 -2.28
CA VAL A 27 5.61 -10.65 -3.08
C VAL A 27 7.02 -11.09 -2.67
N VAL A 28 7.96 -10.15 -2.55
CA VAL A 28 9.33 -10.42 -2.10
C VAL A 28 9.34 -10.99 -0.68
N ALA A 29 8.56 -10.43 0.24
CA ALA A 29 8.49 -10.87 1.64
C ALA A 29 7.86 -12.27 1.79
N ILE A 30 6.92 -12.65 0.91
CA ILE A 30 6.39 -14.03 0.89
C ILE A 30 7.48 -15.02 0.46
N SER A 31 8.35 -14.62 -0.47
CA SER A 31 9.45 -15.41 -1.02
C SER A 31 8.99 -16.80 -1.48
N SER A 32 7.95 -16.82 -2.33
CA SER A 32 7.41 -18.06 -2.90
C SER A 32 6.94 -17.83 -4.33
N PRO A 33 7.33 -18.69 -5.29
CA PRO A 33 6.89 -18.59 -6.68
C PRO A 33 5.37 -18.81 -6.83
N GLU A 34 4.73 -19.43 -5.84
CA GLU A 34 3.28 -19.67 -5.82
C GLU A 34 2.46 -18.37 -5.65
N PHE A 35 3.09 -17.29 -5.18
CA PHE A 35 2.44 -16.02 -4.84
C PHE A 35 3.03 -14.87 -5.67
N GLY A 36 2.81 -14.94 -6.99
CA GLY A 36 3.11 -13.83 -7.90
C GLY A 36 2.24 -12.60 -7.67
N LYS A 37 2.62 -11.49 -8.30
CA LYS A 37 2.00 -10.17 -8.15
C LYS A 37 0.48 -10.19 -8.30
N ASP A 38 -0.04 -10.79 -9.38
CA ASP A 38 -1.47 -10.81 -9.68
C ASP A 38 -2.26 -11.58 -8.61
N LYS A 39 -1.77 -12.76 -8.22
CA LYS A 39 -2.41 -13.58 -7.18
C LYS A 39 -2.42 -12.86 -5.83
N VAL A 40 -1.34 -12.17 -5.47
CA VAL A 40 -1.29 -11.41 -4.22
C VAL A 40 -2.23 -10.20 -4.29
N ALA A 41 -2.29 -9.50 -5.41
CA ALA A 41 -3.23 -8.40 -5.62
C ALA A 41 -4.68 -8.87 -5.47
N ASP A 42 -5.05 -9.97 -6.13
CA ASP A 42 -6.39 -10.56 -6.04
C ASP A 42 -6.76 -10.96 -4.62
N LEU A 43 -5.81 -11.57 -3.88
CA LEU A 43 -6.04 -11.95 -2.48
C LEU A 43 -6.34 -10.74 -1.58
N ILE A 44 -5.63 -9.62 -1.79
CA ILE A 44 -5.81 -8.40 -1.01
C ILE A 44 -7.12 -7.70 -1.44
N TYR A 45 -7.33 -7.56 -2.75
CA TYR A 45 -8.49 -6.87 -3.32
C TYR A 45 -9.82 -7.57 -2.98
N TYR A 46 -9.85 -8.90 -3.09
CA TYR A 46 -11.03 -9.72 -2.76
C TYR A 46 -11.02 -10.19 -1.29
N ASP A 47 -10.30 -9.50 -0.41
CA ASP A 47 -10.41 -9.74 1.03
C ASP A 47 -11.86 -9.55 1.48
N GLN A 48 -12.49 -10.64 1.92
CA GLN A 48 -13.91 -10.64 2.31
C GLN A 48 -14.22 -9.66 3.44
N LYS A 49 -13.23 -9.37 4.30
CA LYS A 49 -13.35 -8.40 5.39
C LYS A 49 -13.18 -6.95 4.93
N ARG A 50 -12.84 -6.71 3.66
CA ARG A 50 -12.61 -5.40 3.05
C ARG A 50 -11.64 -4.54 3.86
N ARG A 51 -10.59 -5.18 4.41
CA ARG A 51 -9.59 -4.52 5.28
C ARG A 51 -8.64 -3.61 4.53
N TYR A 52 -8.54 -3.79 3.21
CA TYR A 52 -7.57 -3.10 2.37
C TYR A 52 -8.25 -2.37 1.23
N MET A 53 -7.62 -1.27 0.80
CA MET A 53 -7.99 -0.51 -0.37
C MET A 53 -6.77 -0.39 -1.29
N GLU A 54 -6.97 -0.60 -2.60
CA GLU A 54 -5.95 -0.28 -3.60
C GLU A 54 -6.02 1.21 -3.95
N ILE A 55 -4.88 1.91 -3.93
CA ILE A 55 -4.81 3.28 -4.45
C ILE A 55 -4.70 3.21 -5.98
N ARG A 56 -5.83 3.08 -6.66
CA ARG A 56 -5.90 2.79 -8.11
C ARG A 56 -5.14 3.80 -8.98
N ALA A 57 -5.05 5.06 -8.56
CA ALA A 57 -4.27 6.08 -9.26
C ALA A 57 -2.79 5.72 -9.39
N MET A 58 -2.27 4.86 -8.51
CA MET A 58 -0.88 4.42 -8.49
C MET A 58 -0.62 3.18 -9.36
N ASN A 59 -1.64 2.51 -9.92
CA ASN A 59 -1.46 1.23 -10.62
C ASN A 59 -0.52 1.31 -11.83
N GLN A 60 -0.45 2.48 -12.50
CA GLN A 60 0.48 2.72 -13.62
C GLN A 60 1.91 3.04 -13.19
N VAL A 61 2.13 3.31 -11.90
CA VAL A 61 3.45 3.66 -11.35
C VAL A 61 3.98 2.52 -10.50
N ARG A 62 3.26 2.16 -9.43
CA ARG A 62 3.56 1.05 -8.53
C ARG A 62 2.33 0.72 -7.71
N HIS A 63 1.89 -0.54 -7.75
CA HIS A 63 0.70 -0.96 -7.01
C HIS A 63 0.93 -0.83 -5.50
N VAL A 64 -0.01 -0.17 -4.84
CA VAL A 64 0.02 0.07 -3.41
C VAL A 64 -1.38 -0.07 -2.84
N PHE A 65 -1.44 -0.76 -1.71
CA PHE A 65 -2.63 -0.85 -0.89
C PHE A 65 -2.41 -0.08 0.41
N ILE A 66 -3.51 0.31 1.05
CA ILE A 66 -3.53 0.80 2.42
C ILE A 66 -4.59 0.03 3.19
N ARG A 67 -4.50 0.03 4.53
CA ARG A 67 -5.64 -0.39 5.34
C ARG A 67 -6.79 0.60 5.16
N LYS A 68 -8.01 0.09 5.12
CA LYS A 68 -9.18 0.89 4.76
C LYS A 68 -9.42 2.06 5.71
N GLU A 69 -9.14 1.88 7.00
CA GLU A 69 -9.26 2.95 7.99
C GLU A 69 -8.32 4.14 7.77
N LEU A 70 -7.22 3.95 7.01
CA LEU A 70 -6.25 5.01 6.73
C LEU A 70 -6.71 5.96 5.62
N GLU A 71 -7.70 5.56 4.82
CA GLU A 71 -8.27 6.37 3.74
C GLU A 71 -8.79 7.72 4.26
N SER A 72 -9.35 7.75 5.48
CA SER A 72 -9.92 8.95 6.11
C SER A 72 -9.14 9.41 7.35
N ASP A 73 -7.98 8.81 7.62
CA ASP A 73 -7.14 9.18 8.76
C ASP A 73 -6.26 10.39 8.40
N SER A 74 -6.74 11.59 8.73
CA SER A 74 -6.06 12.85 8.41
C SER A 74 -4.66 12.95 9.03
N ALA A 75 -4.45 12.37 10.21
CA ALA A 75 -3.15 12.38 10.87
C ALA A 75 -2.15 11.48 10.14
N TRP A 76 -2.59 10.28 9.73
CA TRP A 76 -1.79 9.38 8.91
C TRP A 76 -1.47 9.98 7.53
N ILE A 77 -2.46 10.56 6.86
CA ILE A 77 -2.30 11.21 5.56
C ILE A 77 -1.24 12.31 5.66
N GLN A 78 -1.38 13.22 6.64
CA GLN A 78 -0.45 14.33 6.81
C GLN A 78 0.97 13.83 7.11
N THR A 79 1.11 12.88 8.02
CA THR A 79 2.43 12.29 8.36
C THR A 79 3.07 11.61 7.15
N THR A 80 2.27 10.96 6.31
CA THR A 80 2.75 10.31 5.08
C THR A 80 3.15 11.33 4.02
N LEU A 81 2.39 12.42 3.85
CA LEU A 81 2.78 13.52 2.97
C LEU A 81 4.10 14.16 3.42
N ASP A 82 4.24 14.45 4.72
CA ASP A 82 5.47 15.01 5.29
C ASP A 82 6.66 14.07 5.04
N TYR A 83 6.48 12.76 5.19
CA TYR A 83 7.52 11.77 4.87
C TYR A 83 7.92 11.83 3.38
N LEU A 84 6.96 11.83 2.46
CA LEU A 84 7.22 11.85 1.01
C LEU A 84 7.91 13.16 0.57
N ASP A 85 7.55 14.27 1.20
CA ASP A 85 8.15 15.58 0.95
C ASP A 85 9.59 15.68 1.49
N ASN A 86 9.92 14.94 2.57
CA ASN A 86 11.25 14.96 3.19
C ASN A 86 12.20 13.83 2.77
N VAL A 87 11.72 12.82 2.03
CA VAL A 87 12.59 11.72 1.59
C VAL A 87 13.65 12.23 0.59
N SER A 88 14.93 11.96 0.87
CA SER A 88 16.05 12.43 0.06
C SER A 88 16.14 11.74 -1.31
N ALA A 89 15.78 10.46 -1.36
CA ALA A 89 15.70 9.69 -2.60
C ALA A 89 14.33 9.93 -3.27
N LYS A 90 14.23 11.00 -4.07
CA LYS A 90 13.01 11.36 -4.82
C LYS A 90 12.76 10.36 -5.95
N LYS A 91 11.98 9.32 -5.64
CA LYS A 91 11.51 8.37 -6.65
C LYS A 91 10.19 8.83 -7.28
N PRO A 92 9.91 8.49 -8.56
CA PRO A 92 8.68 8.91 -9.24
C PRO A 92 7.40 8.50 -8.51
N GLU A 93 7.39 7.32 -7.87
CA GLU A 93 6.24 6.84 -7.10
C GLU A 93 5.90 7.71 -5.89
N PHE A 94 6.87 8.43 -5.32
CA PHE A 94 6.62 9.27 -4.16
C PHE A 94 5.87 10.55 -4.51
N SER A 95 6.20 11.16 -5.66
CA SER A 95 5.46 12.33 -6.14
C SER A 95 4.03 11.95 -6.51
N ALA A 96 3.84 10.87 -7.25
CA ALA A 96 2.51 10.39 -7.65
C ALA A 96 1.64 10.02 -6.44
N LEU A 97 2.25 9.39 -5.42
CA LEU A 97 1.54 9.05 -4.19
C LEU A 97 1.16 10.31 -3.40
N ALA A 98 2.06 11.28 -3.28
CA ALA A 98 1.78 12.54 -2.58
C ALA A 98 0.60 13.30 -3.24
N ASP A 99 0.58 13.39 -4.57
CA ASP A 99 -0.51 14.01 -5.30
C ASP A 99 -1.84 13.29 -5.11
N THR A 100 -1.81 11.97 -4.96
CA THR A 100 -3.01 11.16 -4.69
C THR A 100 -3.50 11.38 -3.25
N LEU A 101 -2.61 11.35 -2.26
CA LEU A 101 -2.96 11.56 -0.86
C LEU A 101 -3.49 12.97 -0.58
N ARG A 102 -3.00 13.99 -1.29
CA ARG A 102 -3.57 15.34 -1.23
C ARG A 102 -5.01 15.40 -1.74
N ARG A 103 -5.42 14.51 -2.66
CA ARG A 103 -6.83 14.42 -3.09
C ARG A 103 -7.71 13.80 -2.01
N PHE A 104 -7.22 12.80 -1.28
CA PHE A 104 -7.95 12.22 -0.15
C PHE A 104 -8.29 13.25 0.94
N GLN A 105 -7.47 14.30 1.12
CA GLN A 105 -7.77 15.38 2.07
C GLN A 105 -8.88 16.34 1.60
N ASN A 106 -9.15 16.39 0.30
CA ASN A 106 -10.05 17.36 -0.32
C ASN A 106 -11.41 16.75 -0.71
N GLU A 107 -11.60 15.45 -0.49
CA GLU A 107 -12.85 14.69 -0.70
C GLU A 107 -13.61 14.52 0.62
#